data_AF-A0A350C355-F1
#
_entry.id   AF-A0A350C355-F1
#
_cell.length_a   1.000
_cell.length_b   1.000
_cell.length_c   1.000
_cell.angle_alpha   90.00
_cell.angle_beta   90.00
_cell.angle_gamma   90.00
#
_symmetry.space_group_name_H-M   'P 1'
#
loop_
_entity.id
_entity.type
_entity.pdbx_description
1 polymer ?
#
loop_
_entity_poly.entity_id
_entity_poly.type
_entity_poly.pdbx_seq_one_letter_code
_entity_poly.pdbx_strand_id
1 'polypeptide(L)'
;VMFPKSKIKILVIVFFRSFHIPAFLFLGLWFGQQLLSSFGSLAETKDTSGVAWWAHIGGFVVGLVAGYYFKQTMDRWHPSASAPKDYV
;
A
#
# COMPACT_ATOMS: atom_id res chain seq x y z
N VAL A 1 7.96 0.15 -0.74
CA VAL A 1 9.21 0.95 -0.89
C VAL A 1 10.39 0.29 -0.19
N MET A 2 10.33 0.04 1.12
CA MET A 2 11.44 -0.60 1.87
C MET A 2 11.55 -2.12 1.65
N PHE A 3 10.43 -2.82 1.46
CA PHE A 3 10.39 -4.28 1.31
C PHE A 3 9.65 -4.72 0.04
N PRO A 4 10.20 -4.45 -1.16
CA PRO A 4 9.51 -4.70 -2.43
C PRO A 4 9.23 -6.19 -2.71
N LYS A 5 10.04 -7.10 -2.15
CA LYS A 5 9.91 -8.55 -2.31
C LYS A 5 9.08 -9.23 -1.21
N SER A 6 8.53 -8.47 -0.27
CA SER A 6 7.71 -9.02 0.81
C SER A 6 6.43 -9.63 0.26
N LYS A 7 6.04 -10.79 0.79
CA LYS A 7 4.80 -11.49 0.42
C LYS A 7 3.81 -11.38 1.57
N ILE A 8 2.55 -11.06 1.24
CA ILE A 8 1.45 -11.00 2.20
C ILE A 8 0.68 -12.32 2.08
N LYS A 9 0.40 -12.95 3.23
CA LYS A 9 -0.52 -14.08 3.31
C LYS A 9 -1.94 -13.54 3.37
N ILE A 10 -2.73 -13.82 2.35
CA ILE A 10 -4.13 -13.42 2.27
C ILE A 10 -4.98 -14.64 2.54
N LEU A 11 -5.93 -14.49 3.46
CA LEU A 11 -6.99 -15.45 3.70
C LEU A 11 -8.20 -15.07 2.84
N VAL A 12 -8.53 -15.92 1.88
CA VAL A 12 -9.76 -15.76 1.09
C VAL A 12 -10.87 -16.54 1.79
N ILE A 13 -11.75 -15.80 2.49
CA ILE A 13 -12.82 -16.38 3.32
C ILE A 13 -13.77 -17.24 2.49
N VAL A 14 -14.09 -16.82 1.26
CA VAL A 14 -15.03 -17.53 0.37
C VAL A 14 -14.59 -18.96 0.04
N PHE A 15 -13.28 -19.20 -0.08
CA PHE A 15 -12.72 -20.50 -0.45
C PHE A 15 -11.96 -21.17 0.71
N PHE A 16 -12.00 -20.58 1.92
CA PHE A 16 -11.20 -20.98 3.09
C PHE A 16 -9.73 -21.29 2.76
N ARG A 17 -9.17 -20.58 1.77
CA ARG A 17 -7.84 -20.87 1.24
C ARG A 17 -6.94 -19.67 1.41
N SER A 18 -5.71 -19.95 1.85
CA SER A 18 -4.67 -18.94 2.00
C SER A 18 -3.74 -18.96 0.79
N PHE A 19 -3.40 -17.78 0.27
CA PHE A 19 -2.40 -17.63 -0.78
C PHE A 19 -1.42 -16.52 -0.42
N HIS A 20 -0.20 -16.63 -0.93
CA HIS A 20 0.82 -15.61 -0.77
C HIS A 20 0.91 -14.79 -2.04
N ILE A 21 0.67 -13.48 -1.94
CA ILE A 21 0.85 -12.57 -3.06
C ILE A 21 1.88 -11.49 -2.73
N PRO A 22 2.61 -10.99 -3.74
CA PRO A 22 3.50 -9.84 -3.55
C PRO A 22 2.76 -8.66 -2.93
N ALA A 23 3.36 -8.04 -1.90
CA ALA A 23 2.75 -6.94 -1.17
C ALA A 23 2.35 -5.76 -2.08
N PHE A 24 3.13 -5.49 -3.12
CA PHE A 24 2.86 -4.38 -4.04
C PHE A 24 1.61 -4.61 -4.90
N LEU A 25 1.30 -5.85 -5.28
CA LEU A 25 0.10 -6.16 -6.05
C LEU A 25 -1.15 -5.95 -5.21
N PHE A 26 -1.13 -6.45 -3.97
CA PHE A 26 -2.22 -6.23 -3.03
C PHE A 26 -2.47 -4.75 -2.79
N LEU A 27 -1.40 -4.00 -2.54
CA LEU A 27 -1.47 -2.57 -2.27
C LEU A 27 -1.98 -1.77 -3.48
N GLY A 28 -1.55 -2.15 -4.68
CA GLY A 28 -2.03 -1.54 -5.93
C GLY A 28 -3.52 -1.81 -6.17
N LEU A 29 -3.98 -3.04 -5.95
CA LEU A 29 -5.40 -3.40 -6.05
C LEU A 29 -6.25 -2.62 -5.04
N TRP A 30 -5.82 -2.56 -3.78
CA TRP A 30 -6.51 -1.79 -2.74
C TRP A 30 -6.62 -0.31 -3.12
N PHE A 31 -5.51 0.32 -3.53
CA PHE A 31 -5.51 1.72 -3.93
C PHE A 31 -6.37 1.98 -5.17
N GLY A 32 -6.32 1.08 -6.16
CA GLY A 32 -7.17 1.14 -7.36
C GLY A 32 -8.66 1.09 -7.01
N GLN A 33 -9.05 0.23 -6.06
CA GLN A 33 -10.42 0.20 -5.54
C GLN A 33 -10.81 1.54 -4.90
N GLN A 34 -9.94 2.14 -4.08
CA GLN A 34 -10.22 3.45 -3.47
C GLN A 34 -10.46 4.53 -4.53
N LEU A 35 -9.67 4.54 -5.61
CA LEU A 35 -9.85 5.46 -6.73
C LEU A 35 -11.20 5.26 -7.43
N LEU A 36 -11.53 4.03 -7.80
CA LEU A 36 -12.79 3.71 -8.48
C LEU A 36 -14.00 4.11 -7.62
N SER A 37 -13.97 3.80 -6.33
CA SER A 37 -15.04 4.17 -5.41
C SER A 37 -15.12 5.68 -5.14
N SER A 38 -14.01 6.41 -5.25
CA SER A 38 -13.99 7.88 -5.18
C SER A 38 -14.75 8.53 -6.34
N PHE A 39 -14.68 7.97 -7.55
CA PHE A 39 -15.47 8.47 -8.69
C PHE A 39 -16.96 8.19 -8.52
N GLY A 40 -17.31 7.04 -7.93
CA GLY A 40 -18.69 6.70 -7.60
C GLY A 40 -19.30 7.63 -6.54
N SER A 41 -18.52 8.05 -5.54
CA SER A 41 -19.00 8.96 -4.50
C SER A 41 -19.16 10.41 -4.97
N LEU A 42 -18.59 10.80 -6.12
CA LEU A 42 -18.78 12.14 -6.69
C LEU A 42 -20.19 12.35 -7.26
N ALA A 43 -20.90 11.26 -7.61
CA ALA A 43 -22.27 11.32 -8.13
C ALA A 43 -23.35 11.34 -7.03
N GLU A 44 -22.98 10.99 -5.80
CA GLU A 44 -23.86 11.02 -4.63
C GLU A 44 -23.85 12.45 -4.03
N THR A 45 -24.83 13.27 -4.38
CA THR A 45 -24.96 14.66 -3.90
C THR A 45 -25.62 14.79 -2.52
N LYS A 46 -25.92 13.68 -1.84
CA LYS A 46 -26.52 13.69 -0.50
C LYS A 46 -25.45 13.44 0.54
N ASP A 47 -25.65 14.04 1.72
CA ASP A 47 -24.94 13.76 2.97
C ASP A 47 -25.16 12.31 3.46
N THR A 48 -25.02 11.33 2.58
CA THR A 48 -24.96 9.93 2.91
C THR A 48 -23.61 9.69 3.58
N SER A 49 -23.61 8.92 4.66
CA SER A 49 -22.45 8.49 5.42
C SER A 49 -21.53 7.57 4.59
N GLY A 50 -21.01 8.09 3.48
CA GLY A 50 -20.15 7.40 2.54
C GLY A 50 -18.74 7.28 3.10
N VAL A 51 -18.07 6.18 2.73
CA VAL A 51 -16.66 5.98 3.06
C VAL A 51 -15.83 7.16 2.52
N ALA A 52 -14.98 7.76 3.35
CA ALA A 52 -14.15 8.89 2.97
C ALA A 52 -12.99 8.45 2.04
N TRP A 53 -13.28 8.18 0.78
CA TRP A 53 -12.32 7.67 -0.21
C TRP A 53 -11.13 8.61 -0.41
N TRP A 54 -11.38 9.92 -0.46
CA TRP A 54 -10.34 10.96 -0.59
C TRP A 54 -9.35 10.96 0.59
N ALA A 55 -9.79 10.67 1.81
CA ALA A 55 -8.91 10.59 2.97
C ALA A 55 -7.94 9.40 2.84
N HIS A 56 -8.42 8.26 2.33
CA HIS A 56 -7.57 7.10 2.07
C HIS A 56 -6.55 7.36 0.96
N ILE A 57 -6.95 8.04 -0.13
CA ILE A 57 -6.05 8.42 -1.23
C ILE A 57 -4.98 9.38 -0.70
N GLY A 58 -5.38 10.42 0.05
CA GLY A 58 -4.45 11.39 0.64
C GLY A 58 -3.47 10.73 1.61
N GLY A 59 -3.95 9.89 2.52
CA GLY A 59 -3.11 9.15 3.46
C GLY A 59 -2.13 8.22 2.76
N PHE A 60 -2.54 7.57 1.67
CA PHE A 60 -1.68 6.72 0.86
C PHE A 60 -0.53 7.51 0.20
N VAL A 61 -0.84 8.65 -0.42
CA VAL A 61 0.17 9.50 -1.07
C VAL A 61 1.17 10.03 -0.04
N VAL A 62 0.68 10.57 1.08
CA VAL A 62 1.53 11.06 2.17
C VAL A 62 2.41 9.93 2.71
N GLY A 63 1.84 8.74 2.92
CA GLY A 63 2.57 7.56 3.38
C GLY A 63 3.65 7.10 2.40
N LEU A 64 3.41 7.16 1.09
CA LEU A 64 4.44 6.87 0.08
C LEU A 64 5.59 7.87 0.14
N VAL A 65 5.29 9.17 0.16
CA VAL A 65 6.30 10.23 0.25
C VAL A 65 7.15 10.07 1.52
N ALA A 66 6.49 9.90 2.66
CA ALA A 66 7.17 9.66 3.93
C ALA A 66 8.02 8.39 3.88
N GLY A 67 7.50 7.30 3.33
CA GLY A 67 8.23 6.03 3.19
C GLY A 67 9.51 6.16 2.34
N TYR A 68 9.46 6.92 1.24
CA TYR A 68 10.65 7.24 0.45
C TYR A 68 11.64 8.13 1.20
N TYR A 69 11.15 9.17 1.87
CA TYR A 69 11.97 10.06 2.69
C TYR A 69 12.71 9.29 3.80
N PHE A 70 12.01 8.39 4.51
CA PHE A 70 12.62 7.55 5.54
C PHE A 70 13.59 6.53 4.95
N LYS A 71 13.28 5.92 3.80
CA LYS A 71 14.23 5.03 3.12
C LYS A 71 15.54 5.76 2.82
N GLN A 72 15.46 6.95 2.22
CA GLN A 72 16.65 7.77 1.92
C GLN A 72 17.42 8.15 3.17
N THR A 73 16.71 8.49 4.26
CA THR A 73 17.34 8.83 5.54
C THR A 73 18.05 7.62 6.14
N MET A 74 17.40 6.46 6.19
CA MET A 74 18.01 5.21 6.68
C MET A 74 19.23 4.79 5.85
N ASP A 75 19.16 4.91 4.52
CA ASP A 75 20.27 4.62 3.63
C ASP A 75 21.48 5.53 3.90
N ARG A 76 21.26 6.79 4.34
CA ARG A 76 22.33 7.72 4.74
C ARG A 76 22.99 7.36 6.06
N TRP A 77 22.21 6.93 7.07
CA TRP A 77 22.74 6.65 8.42
C TRP A 77 23.36 5.26 8.53
N HIS A 78 22.85 4.26 7.80
CA HIS A 78 23.33 2.88 7.87
C HIS A 78 23.56 2.27 6.48
N PRO A 79 24.62 2.68 5.76
CA PRO A 79 24.90 2.19 4.40
C PRO A 79 25.11 0.67 4.32
N SER A 80 25.60 0.04 5.39
CA SER A 80 25.80 -1.41 5.46
C SER A 80 24.50 -2.22 5.64
N ALA A 81 23.42 -1.58 6.11
CA ALA A 81 22.11 -2.23 6.24
C ALA A 81 21.35 -2.29 4.91
N SER A 82 21.67 -1.39 3.97
CA SER A 82 21.08 -1.29 2.63
C SER A 82 21.92 -1.93 1.52
N ALA A 83 23.15 -2.36 1.83
CA ALA A 83 23.97 -3.17 0.94
C ALA A 83 23.27 -4.49 0.57
N PRO A 84 23.31 -4.94 -0.71
CA PRO A 84 22.83 -6.26 -1.08
C PRO A 84 23.57 -7.29 -0.25
N LYS A 85 22.85 -8.08 0.56
CA LYS A 85 23.44 -9.25 1.22
C LYS A 85 23.66 -10.30 0.13
N ASP A 86 24.84 -10.29 -0.46
CA ASP A 86 25.40 -11.40 -1.21
C ASP A 86 25.67 -12.55 -0.22
N TYR A 87 24.64 -13.38 -0.03
CA TYR A 87 24.81 -14.65 0.66
C TYR A 87 25.63 -15.55 -0.27
N VAL A 88 26.92 -15.71 0.04
CA VAL A 88 27.75 -16.84 -0.43
C VAL A 88 27.17 -18.18 0.02
#